data_AF-A0A7J4TH56-F1
#
_entry.id   AF-A0A7J4TH56-F1
#
_cell.length_a   1.000
_cell.length_b   1.000
_cell.length_c   1.000
_cell.angle_alpha   90.00
_cell.angle_beta   90.00
_cell.angle_gamma   90.00
#
_symmetry.space_group_name_H-M   'P 1'
#
loop_
_entity.id
_entity.type
_entity.pdbx_description
1 polymer ?
#
loop_
_entity_poly.entity_id
_entity_poly.type
_entity_poly.pdbx_seq_one_letter_code
_entity_poly.pdbx_strand_id
1 'polypeptide(L)'
;MKDSNEIKEEYRSERLEMEKYILIVLFLIQQRWGYIIGKDLADDQITTKQWLMMIVMANAFRNPPSMQEVADALSTTHQNVKQLATRLEARGF
;
A
#
# COMPACT_ATOMS: atom_id res chain seq x y z
N MET A 1 -45.77 12.36 0.34
CA MET A 1 -44.66 12.18 -0.61
C MET A 1 -43.42 12.74 0.06
N LYS A 2 -42.29 12.03 0.09
CA LYS A 2 -41.05 12.57 0.69
C LYS A 2 -40.68 13.88 -0.03
N ASP A 3 -40.24 14.89 0.71
CA ASP A 3 -39.76 16.13 0.10
C ASP A 3 -38.43 15.89 -0.63
N SER A 4 -38.13 16.74 -1.62
CA SER A 4 -36.89 16.68 -2.41
C SER A 4 -35.63 16.72 -1.54
N ASN A 5 -35.67 17.44 -0.40
CA ASN A 5 -34.52 17.51 0.51
C ASN A 5 -34.32 16.21 1.30
N GLU A 6 -35.41 15.56 1.73
CA GLU A 6 -35.34 14.28 2.46
C GLU A 6 -34.72 13.18 1.59
N ILE A 7 -35.10 13.14 0.31
CA ILE A 7 -34.54 12.20 -0.67
C ILE A 7 -33.04 12.45 -0.86
N LYS A 8 -32.61 13.71 -0.99
CA LYS A 8 -31.19 14.06 -1.16
C LYS A 8 -30.32 13.66 0.03
N GLU A 9 -30.82 13.82 1.25
CA GLU A 9 -30.07 13.44 2.46
C GLU A 9 -29.98 11.92 2.64
N GLU A 10 -31.04 11.18 2.30
CA GLU A 10 -31.02 9.70 2.30
C GLU A 10 -29.98 9.16 1.31
N TYR A 11 -29.99 9.62 0.06
CA TYR A 11 -28.97 9.24 -0.94
C TYR A 11 -27.56 9.65 -0.53
N ARG A 12 -27.39 10.80 0.13
CA ARG A 12 -26.08 11.24 0.65
C ARG A 12 -25.58 10.28 1.74
N SER A 13 -26.45 9.88 2.66
CA SER A 13 -26.12 8.93 3.73
C SER A 13 -25.70 7.58 3.18
N GLU A 14 -26.49 7.00 2.26
CA GLU A 14 -26.16 5.73 1.62
C GLU A 14 -24.80 5.76 0.88
N ARG A 15 -24.52 6.87 0.17
CA ARG A 15 -23.22 7.07 -0.47
C ARG A 15 -22.06 7.09 0.54
N LEU A 16 -22.20 7.82 1.64
CA LEU A 16 -21.16 7.88 2.68
C LEU A 16 -20.92 6.51 3.32
N GLU A 17 -21.96 5.71 3.52
CA GLU A 17 -21.81 4.33 4.03
C GLU A 17 -21.11 3.42 3.03
N MET A 18 -21.41 3.56 1.73
CA MET A 18 -20.70 2.82 0.67
C MET A 18 -19.22 3.21 0.58
N GLU A 19 -18.90 4.50 0.64
CA GLU A 19 -17.52 5.01 0.63
C GLU A 19 -16.72 4.45 1.81
N LYS A 20 -17.31 4.43 3.02
CA LYS A 20 -16.69 3.79 4.20
C LYS A 20 -16.49 2.29 4.01
N TYR A 21 -17.50 1.59 3.49
CA TYR A 21 -17.42 0.15 3.24
C TYR A 21 -16.28 -0.20 2.29
N ILE A 22 -16.15 0.54 1.18
CA ILE A 22 -15.07 0.35 0.21
C ILE A 22 -13.71 0.55 0.88
N LEU A 23 -13.55 1.62 1.67
CA LEU A 23 -12.30 1.87 2.39
C LEU A 23 -11.95 0.72 3.34
N ILE A 24 -12.91 0.25 4.14
CA ILE A 24 -12.72 -0.89 5.05
C ILE A 24 -12.28 -2.13 4.28
N VAL A 25 -12.97 -2.47 3.19
CA VAL A 25 -12.64 -3.63 2.36
C VAL A 25 -11.25 -3.51 1.75
N LEU A 26 -10.87 -2.33 1.23
CA LEU A 26 -9.54 -2.08 0.69
C LEU A 26 -8.44 -2.31 1.73
N PHE A 27 -8.61 -1.79 2.95
CA PHE A 27 -7.65 -2.02 4.02
C PHE A 27 -7.60 -3.50 4.43
N LEU A 28 -8.73 -4.19 4.55
CA LEU A 28 -8.75 -5.62 4.88
C LEU A 28 -8.05 -6.47 3.82
N ILE A 29 -8.24 -6.17 2.53
CA ILE A 29 -7.53 -6.83 1.44
C ILE A 29 -6.03 -6.58 1.55
N GLN A 30 -5.61 -5.32 1.74
CA GLN A 30 -4.21 -4.95 1.90
C GLN A 30 -3.57 -5.68 3.09
N GLN A 31 -4.26 -5.80 4.23
CA GLN A 31 -3.77 -6.54 5.40
C GLN A 31 -3.64 -8.04 5.12
N ARG A 32 -4.63 -8.64 4.46
CA ARG A 32 -4.61 -10.07 4.11
C ARG A 32 -3.46 -10.41 3.15
N TRP A 33 -3.25 -9.57 2.13
CA TRP A 33 -2.12 -9.72 1.22
C TRP A 33 -0.79 -9.54 1.94
N GLY A 34 -0.71 -8.53 2.81
CA GLY A 34 0.42 -8.31 3.72
C GLY A 34 0.83 -9.57 4.47
N TYR A 35 -0.15 -10.24 5.08
CA TYR A 35 0.04 -11.47 5.84
C TYR A 35 0.49 -12.64 4.96
N ILE A 36 -0.16 -12.89 3.82
CA ILE A 36 0.17 -14.03 2.95
C ILE A 36 1.59 -13.88 2.41
N ILE A 37 1.92 -12.74 1.80
CA ILE A 37 3.27 -12.50 1.25
C ILE A 37 4.34 -12.57 2.35
N GLY A 38 4.06 -11.96 3.51
CA GLY A 38 5.00 -11.97 4.63
C GLY A 38 5.23 -13.37 5.20
N LYS A 39 4.21 -14.24 5.17
CA LYS A 39 4.33 -15.64 5.56
C LYS A 39 5.16 -16.42 4.54
N ASP A 40 4.89 -16.23 3.25
CA ASP A 40 5.57 -16.96 2.18
C ASP A 40 7.06 -16.59 2.07
N LEU A 41 7.42 -15.34 2.42
CA LEU A 41 8.80 -14.83 2.39
C LEU A 41 9.49 -14.83 3.76
N ALA A 42 8.88 -15.45 4.77
CA ALA A 42 9.39 -15.45 6.14
C ALA A 42 10.75 -16.13 6.26
N ASP A 43 10.96 -17.23 5.52
CA ASP A 43 12.21 -18.00 5.53
C ASP A 43 13.39 -17.18 4.98
N ASP A 44 13.13 -16.32 4.00
CA ASP A 44 14.11 -15.36 3.45
C ASP A 44 14.28 -14.11 4.34
N GLN A 45 13.50 -14.02 5.42
CA GLN A 45 13.37 -12.85 6.30
C GLN A 45 12.97 -11.56 5.56
N ILE A 46 12.33 -11.66 4.40
CA ILE A 46 11.91 -10.51 3.60
C ILE A 46 10.52 -10.07 4.05
N THR A 47 10.39 -8.80 4.43
CA THR A 47 9.08 -8.23 4.75
C THR A 47 8.30 -7.88 3.48
N THR A 48 6.97 -7.87 3.54
CA THR A 48 6.13 -7.47 2.40
C THR A 48 6.45 -6.06 1.86
N LYS A 49 6.90 -5.14 2.73
CA LYS A 49 7.35 -3.79 2.31
C LYS A 49 8.66 -3.84 1.53
N GLN A 50 9.62 -4.66 1.96
CA GLN A 50 10.86 -4.88 1.23
C GLN A 50 10.59 -5.54 -0.13
N TRP A 51 9.74 -6.56 -0.14
CA TRP A 51 9.30 -7.21 -1.38
C TRP A 51 8.64 -6.25 -2.36
N LEU A 52 7.70 -5.43 -1.89
CA LEU A 52 7.06 -4.41 -2.73
C LEU A 52 8.08 -3.40 -3.28
N MET A 53 9.02 -2.96 -2.45
CA MET A 53 10.10 -2.05 -2.88
C MET A 53 10.94 -2.67 -4.00
N MET A 54 11.34 -3.95 -3.88
CA MET A 54 12.09 -4.65 -4.92
C MET A 54 11.30 -4.77 -6.22
N ILE A 55 9.99 -5.09 -6.15
CA ILE A 55 9.13 -5.13 -7.34
C ILE A 55 9.05 -3.78 -8.02
N VAL A 56 8.84 -2.70 -7.25
CA VAL A 56 8.76 -1.34 -7.78
C VAL A 56 10.10 -0.94 -8.41
N MET A 57 11.22 -1.21 -7.74
CA MET A 57 12.56 -0.94 -8.30
C MET A 57 12.81 -1.71 -9.61
N ALA A 58 12.38 -2.97 -9.69
CA ALA A 58 12.60 -3.82 -10.86
C ALA A 58 11.69 -3.50 -12.06
N ASN A 59 10.49 -2.95 -11.82
CA ASN A 59 9.47 -2.82 -12.88
C ASN A 59 9.07 -1.37 -13.20
N ALA A 60 9.23 -0.42 -12.27
CA ALA A 60 8.73 0.95 -12.44
C ALA A 60 9.77 1.91 -13.06
N PHE A 61 11.05 1.53 -13.12
CA PHE A 61 12.14 2.42 -13.54
C PHE A 61 12.94 1.82 -14.71
N ARG A 62 13.35 2.67 -15.65
CA ARG A 62 14.20 2.27 -16.79
C ARG A 62 15.69 2.23 -16.45
N ASN A 63 16.09 3.01 -15.46
CA ASN A 63 17.46 3.12 -14.95
C ASN A 63 17.42 2.94 -13.42
N PRO A 64 18.55 2.62 -12.76
CA PRO A 64 18.60 2.54 -11.31
C PRO A 64 18.07 3.82 -10.65
N PRO A 65 16.98 3.76 -9.86
CA PRO A 65 16.38 4.95 -9.27
C PRO A 65 17.19 5.43 -8.06
N SER A 66 17.07 6.73 -7.76
CA SER A 66 17.48 7.29 -6.48
C SER A 66 16.52 6.86 -5.36
N MET A 67 16.99 6.96 -4.10
CA MET A 67 16.15 6.68 -2.92
C MET A 67 14.90 7.58 -2.85
N GLN A 68 14.99 8.81 -3.37
CA GLN A 68 13.85 9.73 -3.41
C GLN A 68 12.80 9.30 -4.44
N GLU A 69 13.23 8.89 -5.64
CA GLU A 69 12.31 8.39 -6.67
C GLU A 69 11.57 7.14 -6.21
N VAL A 70 12.25 6.24 -5.49
CA VAL A 70 11.60 5.07 -4.87
C VAL A 70 10.63 5.48 -3.77
N ALA A 71 10.97 6.49 -2.97
CA ALA A 71 10.09 7.01 -1.92
C ALA A 71 8.80 7.60 -2.49
N ASP A 72 8.92 8.38 -3.56
CA ASP A 72 7.80 8.97 -4.27
C ASP A 72 6.91 7.88 -4.90
N ALA A 73 7.52 6.88 -5.56
CA ALA A 73 6.78 5.76 -6.14
C ALA A 73 6.04 4.90 -5.10
N LEU A 74 6.61 4.73 -3.90
CA LEU A 74 6.00 4.00 -2.80
C LEU A 74 5.08 4.85 -1.92
N SER A 75 4.93 6.14 -2.22
CA SER A 75 4.20 7.10 -1.37
C SER A 75 4.66 7.03 0.10
N THR A 76 5.98 7.02 0.31
CA THR A 76 6.61 6.93 1.63
C THR A 76 7.76 7.91 1.78
N THR A 77 8.43 7.92 2.93
CA THR A 77 9.54 8.84 3.18
C THR A 77 10.87 8.26 2.69
N HIS A 78 11.79 9.14 2.31
CA HIS A 78 13.17 8.77 2.01
C HIS A 78 13.82 7.94 3.14
N GLN A 79 13.53 8.26 4.40
CA GLN A 79 14.05 7.52 5.56
C GLN A 79 13.51 6.08 5.62
N ASN A 80 12.23 5.87 5.29
CA ASN A 80 11.65 4.52 5.23
C ASN A 80 12.33 3.69 4.14
N VAL A 81 12.50 4.24 2.94
CA VAL A 81 13.21 3.55 1.84
C VAL A 81 14.63 3.19 2.25
N LYS A 82 15.38 4.13 2.83
CA LYS A 82 16.74 3.88 3.31
C LYS A 82 16.79 2.72 4.31
N GLN A 83 15.86 2.67 5.28
CA GLN A 83 15.81 1.57 6.25
C GLN A 83 15.49 0.22 5.61
N LEU A 84 14.59 0.18 4.63
CA LEU A 84 14.25 -1.05 3.90
C LEU A 84 15.46 -1.54 3.10
N ALA A 85 16.13 -0.63 2.39
CA ALA A 85 17.29 -0.93 1.54
C ALA A 85 18.50 -1.39 2.36
N THR A 86 18.90 -0.67 3.41
CA THR A 86 20.06 -1.06 4.24
C THR A 86 19.86 -2.42 4.91
N ARG A 87 18.62 -2.78 5.29
CA ARG A 87 18.33 -4.12 5.86
C ARG A 87 18.39 -5.23 4.82
N LEU A 88 18.07 -4.94 3.56
CA LEU A 88 18.21 -5.88 2.45
C LEU A 88 19.70 -6.06 2.09
N GLU A 89 20.42 -4.96 1.92
CA GLU A 89 21.85 -4.93 1.61
C GLU A 89 22.68 -5.68 2.66
N ALA A 90 22.38 -5.49 3.95
CA ALA A 90 23.05 -6.19 5.05
C ALA A 90 22.87 -7.73 5.01
N ARG A 91 21.95 -8.24 4.20
CA ARG A 91 21.67 -9.65 3.99
C ARG A 91 22.12 -10.16 2.62
N GLY A 92 22.74 -9.31 1.81
CA GLY A 92 23.26 -9.67 0.49
C GLY A 92 22.24 -9.63 -0.65
N PHE A 93 21.14 -8.90 -0.47
CA PHE A 93 20.21 -8.55 -1.57
C PHE A 93 20.62 -7.26 -2.26
#